data_AF-A0A9C5ZLE1-F1
#
_entry.id   AF-A0A9C5ZLE1-F1
#
_cell.length_a   1.000
_cell.length_b   1.000
_cell.length_c   1.000
_cell.angle_alpha   90.00
_cell.angle_beta   90.00
_cell.angle_gamma   90.00
#
_symmetry.space_group_name_H-M   'P 1'
#
loop_
_entity.id
_entity.type
_entity.pdbx_description
1 polymer ?
#
loop_
_entity_poly.entity_id
_entity_poly.type
_entity_poly.pdbx_seq_one_letter_code
_entity_poly.pdbx_strand_id
1 'polypeptide(L)'
;MAEKEKPNKVLEACRLYTDAIFTAIGVDNMELSLGYANRALALQCFGYYQQAYDDCECALEIGYPKKLYPKIICRQAYCALQLNNAELLTKHLNSLESMHLNENFRRQEQELRANLWKLQNQTEKTNENVELILKNRDSQEIVNTFSEIGRYMGAKRLIKQNELIFSERATALAPIGSAIQLNNHCAKTSFIPIPCQHCRVRVVYCSLACLKAHKNIHLHECSAYQMQLFAHAGIAHLVLRIILDNGLLTILDLLRNKQTTKAIWTSLTEGGDAWMSLL
;
A
#
# COMPACT_ATOMS: atom_id res chain seq x y z
N MET A 1 10.74 -31.24 17.19
CA MET A 1 11.67 -30.49 16.32
C MET A 1 11.12 -30.30 14.90
N ALA A 2 10.43 -31.29 14.31
CA ALA A 2 9.87 -31.21 12.94
C ALA A 2 8.75 -30.17 12.69
N GLU A 3 7.96 -29.77 13.71
CA GLU A 3 6.90 -28.76 13.54
C GLU A 3 7.44 -27.32 13.42
N LYS A 4 8.60 -27.02 14.03
CA LYS A 4 9.26 -25.70 13.91
C LYS A 4 9.98 -25.52 12.57
N GLU A 5 10.29 -26.60 11.85
CA GLU A 5 10.96 -26.53 10.54
C GLU A 5 10.04 -26.14 9.39
N LYS A 6 8.75 -26.52 9.44
CA LYS A 6 7.78 -26.21 8.39
C LYS A 6 7.59 -24.70 8.16
N PRO A 7 7.34 -23.85 9.19
CA PRO A 7 7.17 -22.42 8.99
C PRO A 7 8.45 -21.74 8.48
N ASN A 8 9.63 -22.18 8.92
CA ASN A 8 10.91 -21.62 8.45
C ASN A 8 11.14 -21.89 6.96
N LYS A 9 10.84 -23.11 6.48
CA LYS A 9 10.97 -23.47 5.05
C LYS A 9 10.01 -22.66 4.16
N VAL A 10 8.82 -22.32 4.66
CA VAL A 10 7.85 -21.51 3.91
C VAL A 10 8.31 -20.05 3.80
N LEU A 11 8.85 -19.46 4.87
CA LEU A 11 9.43 -18.11 4.83
C LEU A 11 10.64 -18.04 3.90
N GLU A 12 11.50 -19.06 3.92
CA GLU A 12 12.63 -19.16 3.00
C GLU A 12 12.14 -19.24 1.54
N ALA A 13 11.10 -20.02 1.26
CA ALA A 13 10.48 -20.06 -0.06
C ALA A 13 9.94 -18.67 -0.49
N CYS A 14 9.29 -17.93 0.40
CA CYS A 14 8.84 -16.56 0.11
C CYS A 14 9.98 -15.63 -0.28
N ARG A 15 11.14 -15.76 0.38
CA ARG A 15 12.35 -14.98 0.04
C ARG A 15 12.88 -15.37 -1.34
N LEU A 16 13.03 -16.66 -1.62
CA LEU A 16 13.51 -17.15 -2.91
C LEU A 16 12.58 -16.75 -4.06
N TYR A 17 11.26 -16.82 -3.88
CA TYR A 17 10.32 -16.34 -4.89
C TYR A 17 10.36 -14.82 -5.06
N THR A 18 10.65 -14.06 -4.01
CA THR A 18 10.85 -12.61 -4.12
C THR A 18 12.09 -12.30 -4.97
N ASP A 19 13.20 -13.01 -4.74
CA ASP A 19 14.42 -12.87 -5.55
C ASP A 19 14.15 -13.25 -7.03
N ALA A 20 13.38 -14.32 -7.26
CA ALA A 20 12.97 -14.74 -8.61
C ALA A 20 12.10 -13.68 -9.32
N ILE A 21 11.11 -13.10 -8.63
CA ILE A 21 10.28 -12.01 -9.14
C ILE A 21 11.17 -10.82 -9.53
N PHE A 22 12.11 -10.43 -8.67
CA PHE A 22 12.99 -9.28 -8.92
C PHE A 22 13.87 -9.52 -10.16
N THR A 23 14.33 -10.76 -10.34
CA THR A 23 15.17 -11.16 -11.47
C THR A 23 14.40 -11.23 -12.79
N ALA A 24 13.13 -11.65 -12.76
CA ALA A 24 12.32 -11.82 -13.97
C ALA A 24 11.75 -10.49 -14.53
N ILE A 25 11.72 -9.42 -13.74
CA ILE A 25 11.18 -8.11 -14.15
C ILE A 25 11.94 -7.55 -15.35
N GLY A 26 11.21 -7.26 -16.43
CA GLY A 26 11.78 -6.74 -17.68
C GLY A 26 12.56 -7.77 -18.49
N VAL A 27 12.56 -9.05 -18.07
CA VAL A 27 13.24 -10.15 -18.75
C VAL A 27 12.23 -11.14 -19.33
N ASP A 28 11.34 -11.67 -18.50
CA ASP A 28 10.36 -12.68 -18.91
C ASP A 28 9.05 -12.57 -18.10
N ASN A 29 7.97 -12.15 -18.77
CA ASN A 29 6.65 -12.03 -18.16
C ASN A 29 6.07 -13.38 -17.73
N MET A 30 6.41 -14.47 -18.43
CA MET A 30 5.97 -15.81 -18.07
C MET A 30 6.55 -16.20 -16.71
N GLU A 31 7.87 -16.17 -16.57
CA GLU A 31 8.56 -16.47 -15.31
C GLU A 31 8.16 -15.51 -14.20
N LEU A 32 7.96 -14.23 -14.52
CA LEU A 32 7.48 -13.24 -13.56
C LEU A 32 6.09 -13.60 -13.02
N SER A 33 5.14 -13.95 -13.91
CA SER A 33 3.79 -14.34 -13.50
C SER A 33 3.79 -15.64 -12.68
N LEU A 34 4.67 -16.59 -13.01
CA LEU A 34 4.85 -17.83 -12.24
C LEU A 34 5.48 -17.56 -10.87
N GLY A 35 6.44 -16.64 -10.79
CA GLY A 35 7.07 -16.20 -9.54
C GLY A 35 6.04 -15.66 -8.55
N TYR A 36 5.18 -14.73 -8.99
CA TYR A 36 4.06 -14.24 -8.19
C TYR A 36 3.09 -15.35 -7.78
N ALA A 37 2.69 -16.21 -8.71
CA ALA A 37 1.78 -17.32 -8.39
C ALA A 37 2.39 -18.31 -7.39
N ASN A 38 3.69 -18.58 -7.46
CA ASN A 38 4.36 -19.48 -6.53
C ASN A 38 4.57 -18.83 -5.16
N ARG A 39 4.91 -17.53 -5.11
CA ARG A 39 4.98 -16.77 -3.86
C ARG A 39 3.61 -16.71 -3.17
N ALA A 40 2.53 -16.50 -3.91
CA ALA A 40 1.17 -16.55 -3.39
C ALA A 40 0.85 -17.88 -2.68
N LEU A 41 1.31 -19.01 -3.21
CA LEU A 41 1.13 -20.31 -2.54
C LEU A 41 1.83 -20.37 -1.19
N ALA A 42 3.11 -19.98 -1.16
CA ALA A 42 3.89 -19.98 0.07
C ALA A 42 3.26 -19.07 1.13
N LEU A 43 2.82 -17.88 0.73
CA LEU A 43 2.13 -16.94 1.59
C LEU A 43 0.81 -17.49 2.14
N GLN A 44 0.03 -18.20 1.33
CA GLN A 44 -1.18 -18.89 1.83
C GLN A 44 -0.86 -19.96 2.86
N CYS A 45 0.17 -20.78 2.62
CA CYS A 45 0.61 -21.80 3.57
C CYS A 45 1.06 -21.18 4.90
N PHE A 46 1.51 -19.92 4.88
CA PHE A 46 1.93 -19.17 6.06
C PHE A 46 0.81 -18.33 6.71
N GLY A 47 -0.37 -18.22 6.09
CA GLY A 47 -1.50 -17.44 6.60
C GLY A 47 -1.55 -15.97 6.18
N TYR A 48 -0.71 -15.54 5.24
CA TYR A 48 -0.65 -14.16 4.75
C TYR A 48 -1.62 -13.99 3.56
N TYR A 49 -2.90 -14.11 3.84
CA TYR A 49 -3.95 -14.23 2.81
C TYR A 49 -4.12 -12.97 1.97
N GLN A 50 -4.00 -11.77 2.55
CA GLN A 50 -4.08 -10.52 1.80
C GLN A 50 -2.92 -10.38 0.80
N GLN A 51 -1.70 -10.67 1.23
CA GLN A 51 -0.50 -10.59 0.38
C GLN A 51 -0.52 -11.68 -0.69
N ALA A 52 -0.99 -12.88 -0.36
CA ALA A 52 -1.19 -13.94 -1.35
C ALA A 52 -2.23 -13.56 -2.40
N TYR A 53 -3.31 -12.87 -2.00
CA TYR A 53 -4.32 -12.37 -2.93
C TYR A 53 -3.72 -11.32 -3.88
N ASP A 54 -2.97 -10.36 -3.33
CA ASP A 54 -2.28 -9.32 -4.10
C ASP A 54 -1.29 -9.93 -5.12
N ASP A 55 -0.55 -10.97 -4.75
CA ASP A 55 0.33 -11.70 -5.66
C ASP A 55 -0.44 -12.42 -6.78
N CYS A 56 -1.63 -12.95 -6.50
CA CYS A 56 -2.47 -13.56 -7.54
C CYS A 56 -2.95 -12.52 -8.56
N GLU A 57 -3.35 -11.34 -8.10
CA GLU A 57 -3.71 -10.22 -8.98
C GLU A 57 -2.51 -9.80 -9.84
N CYS A 58 -1.31 -9.68 -9.25
CA CYS A 58 -0.09 -9.36 -9.99
C CYS A 58 0.19 -10.39 -11.09
N ALA A 59 0.11 -11.69 -10.77
CA ALA A 59 0.33 -12.75 -11.73
C ALA A 59 -0.65 -12.67 -12.91
N LEU A 60 -1.94 -12.45 -12.63
CA LEU A 60 -2.97 -12.32 -13.67
C LEU A 60 -2.73 -11.08 -14.56
N GLU A 61 -2.39 -9.94 -13.96
CA GLU A 61 -2.10 -8.68 -14.69
C GLU A 61 -0.92 -8.84 -15.66
N ILE A 62 0.09 -9.62 -15.27
CA ILE A 62 1.32 -9.84 -16.06
C ILE A 62 1.08 -10.84 -17.22
N GLY A 63 0.01 -11.63 -17.16
CA GLY A 63 -0.34 -12.61 -18.19
C GLY A 63 -0.07 -14.05 -17.80
N TYR A 64 -0.40 -14.44 -16.56
CA TYR A 64 -0.36 -15.84 -16.12
C TYR A 64 -1.01 -16.80 -17.15
N PRO A 65 -0.54 -18.04 -17.31
CA PRO A 65 -1.05 -18.92 -18.36
C PRO A 65 -2.53 -19.24 -18.21
N LYS A 66 -3.33 -18.98 -19.26
CA LYS A 66 -4.78 -19.28 -19.30
C LYS A 66 -5.12 -20.71 -18.90
N LYS A 67 -4.32 -21.69 -19.33
CA LYS A 67 -4.49 -23.10 -18.96
C LYS A 67 -4.38 -23.38 -17.45
N LEU A 68 -3.76 -22.46 -16.70
CA LEU A 68 -3.59 -22.52 -15.25
C LEU A 68 -4.53 -21.58 -14.50
N TYR A 69 -5.43 -20.86 -15.17
CA TYR A 69 -6.38 -19.95 -14.53
C TYR A 69 -7.19 -20.59 -13.40
N PRO A 70 -7.74 -21.83 -13.55
CA PRO A 70 -8.42 -22.49 -12.43
C PRO A 70 -7.59 -22.52 -11.15
N LYS A 71 -6.27 -22.75 -11.27
CA LYS A 71 -5.36 -22.81 -10.12
C LYS A 71 -5.25 -21.48 -9.38
N ILE A 72 -5.13 -20.37 -10.12
CA ILE A 72 -4.94 -19.06 -9.50
C ILE A 72 -6.25 -18.43 -9.04
N ILE A 73 -7.37 -18.66 -9.73
CA ILE A 73 -8.69 -18.20 -9.28
C ILE A 73 -9.15 -18.97 -8.04
N CYS A 74 -8.96 -20.30 -7.98
CA CYS A 74 -9.18 -21.06 -6.74
C CYS A 74 -8.34 -20.51 -5.58
N ARG A 75 -7.11 -20.06 -5.88
CA ARG A 75 -6.24 -19.43 -4.90
C ARG A 75 -6.83 -18.12 -4.36
N GLN A 76 -7.29 -17.24 -5.24
CA GLN A 76 -7.93 -15.99 -4.87
C GLN A 76 -9.22 -16.20 -4.08
N ALA A 77 -10.06 -17.18 -4.48
CA ALA A 77 -11.26 -17.56 -3.77
C ALA A 77 -10.93 -18.04 -2.34
N TYR A 78 -9.92 -18.90 -2.19
CA TYR A 78 -9.47 -19.33 -0.87
C TYR A 78 -8.99 -18.16 0.00
N CYS A 79 -8.18 -17.24 -0.55
CA CYS A 79 -7.79 -16.03 0.19
C CYS A 79 -8.99 -15.18 0.59
N ALA A 80 -9.96 -14.97 -0.31
CA ALA A 80 -11.18 -14.22 -0.02
C ALA A 80 -11.99 -14.83 1.12
N LEU A 81 -12.10 -16.16 1.16
CA LEU A 81 -12.71 -16.89 2.28
C LEU A 81 -12.00 -16.59 3.60
N GLN A 82 -10.67 -16.72 3.64
CA GLN A 82 -9.89 -16.52 4.86
C GLN A 82 -9.89 -15.06 5.35
N LEU A 83 -10.13 -14.10 4.44
CA LEU A 83 -10.31 -12.69 4.74
C LEU A 83 -11.75 -12.32 5.12
N ASN A 84 -12.65 -13.30 5.24
CA ASN A 84 -14.09 -13.10 5.49
C ASN A 84 -14.76 -12.15 4.48
N ASN A 85 -14.26 -12.10 3.25
CA ASN A 85 -14.80 -11.23 2.20
C ASN A 85 -15.74 -12.03 1.27
N ALA A 86 -17.01 -12.09 1.65
CA ALA A 86 -18.04 -12.85 0.93
C ALA A 86 -18.27 -12.36 -0.51
N GLU A 87 -18.17 -11.04 -0.75
CA GLU A 87 -18.32 -10.45 -2.08
C GLU A 87 -17.20 -10.94 -3.02
N LEU A 88 -15.96 -10.87 -2.55
CA LEU A 88 -14.79 -11.27 -3.31
C LEU A 88 -14.76 -12.78 -3.58
N LEU A 89 -15.19 -13.58 -2.60
CA LEU A 89 -15.35 -15.03 -2.75
C LEU A 89 -16.40 -15.36 -3.81
N THR A 90 -17.56 -14.70 -3.76
CA THR A 90 -18.64 -14.86 -4.76
C THR A 90 -18.15 -14.54 -6.17
N LYS A 91 -17.44 -13.41 -6.33
CA LYS A 91 -16.85 -13.00 -7.62
C LYS A 91 -15.99 -14.11 -8.23
N HIS A 92 -15.11 -14.71 -7.43
CA HIS A 92 -14.17 -15.74 -7.92
C HIS A 92 -14.84 -17.08 -8.18
N LEU A 93 -15.84 -17.46 -7.38
CA LEU A 93 -16.65 -18.65 -7.63
C LEU A 93 -17.41 -18.55 -8.96
N ASN A 94 -18.03 -17.39 -9.24
CA ASN A 94 -18.69 -17.15 -10.53
C ASN A 94 -17.71 -17.22 -11.70
N SER A 95 -16.46 -16.76 -11.51
CA SER A 95 -15.42 -16.89 -12.54
C SER A 95 -15.07 -18.36 -12.82
N LEU A 96 -15.02 -19.21 -11.79
CA LEU A 96 -14.74 -20.64 -11.92
C LEU A 96 -15.84 -21.41 -12.66
N GLU A 97 -17.11 -21.03 -12.52
CA GLU A 97 -18.24 -21.68 -13.24
C GLU A 97 -18.09 -21.64 -14.76
N SER A 98 -17.49 -20.55 -15.26
CA SER A 98 -17.24 -20.36 -16.69
C SER A 98 -16.04 -21.14 -17.24
N MET A 99 -15.30 -21.85 -16.38
CA MET A 99 -14.06 -22.54 -16.74
C MET A 99 -14.21 -24.06 -16.77
N HIS A 100 -13.42 -24.72 -17.62
CA HIS A 100 -13.30 -26.17 -17.58
C HIS A 100 -12.40 -26.62 -16.42
N LEU A 101 -13.01 -27.05 -15.32
CA LEU A 101 -12.30 -27.53 -14.14
C LEU A 101 -11.98 -29.02 -14.23
N ASN A 102 -10.86 -29.44 -13.65
CA ASN A 102 -10.62 -30.86 -13.37
C ASN A 102 -11.32 -31.27 -12.07
N GLU A 103 -11.31 -32.56 -11.74
CA GLU A 103 -12.00 -33.09 -10.55
C GLU A 103 -11.50 -32.45 -9.24
N ASN A 104 -10.20 -32.21 -9.12
CA ASN A 104 -9.61 -31.57 -7.94
C ASN A 104 -10.12 -30.13 -7.76
N PHE A 105 -10.14 -29.32 -8.82
CA PHE A 105 -10.63 -27.95 -8.74
C PHE A 105 -12.14 -27.89 -8.54
N ARG A 106 -12.91 -28.82 -9.12
CA ARG A 106 -14.36 -28.94 -8.83
C ARG A 106 -14.62 -29.20 -7.35
N ARG A 107 -13.86 -30.12 -6.74
CA ARG A 107 -13.99 -30.40 -5.30
C ARG A 107 -13.67 -29.17 -4.45
N GLN A 108 -12.60 -28.44 -4.78
CA GLN A 108 -12.24 -27.20 -4.08
C GLN A 108 -13.33 -26.12 -4.22
N GLU A 109 -13.88 -25.96 -5.42
CA GLU A 109 -14.96 -25.02 -5.69
C GLU A 109 -16.22 -25.34 -4.84
N GLN A 110 -16.62 -26.61 -4.78
CA GLN A 110 -17.75 -27.06 -3.96
C GLN A 110 -17.54 -26.77 -2.47
N GLU A 111 -16.33 -27.03 -1.96
CA GLU A 111 -15.97 -26.72 -0.58
C GLU A 111 -16.03 -25.20 -0.29
N LEU A 112 -15.50 -24.39 -1.21
CA LEU A 112 -15.55 -22.93 -1.12
C LEU A 112 -17.00 -22.40 -1.13
N ARG A 113 -17.89 -22.98 -1.95
CA ARG A 113 -19.33 -22.64 -1.96
C ARG A 113 -20.01 -22.97 -0.64
N ALA A 114 -19.75 -24.14 -0.08
CA ALA A 114 -20.30 -24.53 1.21
C ALA A 114 -19.85 -23.57 2.33
N ASN A 115 -18.61 -23.08 2.27
CA ASN A 115 -18.09 -22.12 3.23
C ASN A 115 -18.62 -20.69 3.00
N LEU A 116 -18.86 -20.27 1.76
CA LEU A 116 -19.52 -18.99 1.45
C LEU A 116 -20.90 -18.91 2.11
N TRP A 117 -21.69 -19.97 2.02
CA TRP A 117 -23.01 -20.03 2.65
C TRP A 117 -22.91 -19.87 4.17
N LYS A 118 -21.94 -20.51 4.82
CA LYS A 118 -21.69 -20.33 6.26
C LYS A 118 -21.31 -18.88 6.61
N LEU A 119 -20.41 -18.29 5.82
CA LEU A 119 -19.93 -16.93 6.03
C LEU A 119 -21.08 -15.90 5.92
N GLN A 120 -21.94 -16.04 4.91
CA GLN A 120 -23.10 -15.15 4.71
C GLN A 120 -24.11 -15.23 5.86
N ASN A 121 -24.27 -16.42 6.46
CA ASN A 121 -25.18 -16.64 7.59
C ASN A 121 -24.57 -16.27 8.96
N GLN A 122 -23.27 -16.02 9.04
CA GLN A 122 -22.57 -15.63 10.27
C GLN A 122 -22.39 -14.11 10.42
N THR A 123 -22.96 -13.31 9.51
CA THR A 123 -22.81 -11.84 9.49
C THR A 123 -23.65 -11.14 10.57
N GLU A 124 -23.42 -11.45 11.84
CA GLU A 124 -23.78 -10.59 12.98
C GLU A 124 -22.52 -10.04 13.63
N LYS A 125 -22.37 -8.71 13.49
CA LYS A 125 -21.60 -7.78 14.32
C LYS A 125 -20.09 -8.03 14.45
N THR A 126 -19.32 -7.20 13.75
CA THR A 126 -18.19 -6.51 14.38
C THR A 126 -18.04 -5.13 13.77
N ASN A 127 -18.72 -4.15 14.36
CA ASN A 127 -18.30 -2.76 14.23
C ASN A 127 -17.11 -2.58 15.16
N GLU A 128 -15.91 -2.82 14.66
CA GLU A 128 -14.71 -2.37 15.36
C GLU A 128 -14.66 -0.85 15.28
N ASN A 129 -14.86 -0.23 16.44
CA ASN A 129 -14.64 1.20 16.67
C ASN A 129 -13.18 1.54 16.36
N VAL A 130 -12.87 1.94 15.13
CA VAL A 130 -11.57 2.52 14.73
C VAL A 130 -11.63 4.06 14.73
N GLU A 131 -12.50 4.65 15.56
CA GLU A 131 -12.78 6.10 15.52
C GLU A 131 -12.16 6.89 16.70
N LEU A 132 -11.01 6.44 17.24
CA LEU A 132 -10.39 7.11 18.40
C LEU A 132 -8.92 7.52 18.25
N ILE A 133 -8.41 7.67 17.02
CA ILE A 133 -7.05 8.21 16.78
C ILE A 133 -7.05 9.48 15.90
N LEU A 134 -8.22 10.04 15.58
CA LEU A 134 -8.28 11.27 14.78
C LEU A 134 -8.82 12.43 15.61
N LYS A 135 -7.99 13.48 15.67
CA LYS A 135 -8.26 14.82 16.21
C LYS A 135 -8.28 14.91 17.72
N ASN A 136 -7.10 14.98 18.34
CA ASN A 136 -7.05 15.68 19.61
C ASN A 136 -5.86 16.63 19.68
N ARG A 137 -6.09 17.88 19.22
CA ARG A 137 -5.23 19.02 19.53
C ARG A 137 -5.71 19.77 20.80
N ASP A 138 -6.64 19.18 21.58
CA ASP A 138 -7.31 19.91 22.67
C ASP A 138 -6.37 20.22 23.84
N SER A 139 -5.24 19.49 23.95
CA SER A 139 -4.23 19.77 24.98
C SER A 139 -3.22 20.86 24.59
N GLN A 140 -3.26 21.40 23.37
CA GLN A 140 -2.29 22.40 22.89
C GLN A 140 -2.90 23.71 22.41
N GLU A 141 -2.06 24.74 22.39
CA GLU A 141 -2.26 26.02 21.74
C GLU A 141 -1.04 26.41 20.90
N ILE A 142 -1.27 27.03 19.75
CA ILE A 142 -0.21 27.69 18.99
C ILE A 142 -0.06 29.10 19.54
N VAL A 143 1.10 29.38 20.13
CA VAL A 143 1.42 30.71 20.65
C VAL A 143 2.22 31.45 19.58
N ASN A 144 1.62 32.50 19.03
CA ASN A 144 2.28 33.36 18.06
C ASN A 144 2.86 34.57 18.78
N THR A 145 4.19 34.66 18.86
CA THR A 145 4.87 35.78 19.49
C THR A 145 5.70 36.54 18.47
N PHE A 146 5.77 37.87 18.61
CA PHE A 146 6.74 38.71 17.90
C PHE A 146 8.12 38.73 18.58
N SER A 147 8.43 37.69 19.37
CA SER A 147 9.70 37.55 20.08
C SER A 147 10.75 36.82 19.22
N GLU A 148 12.00 36.76 19.67
CA GLU A 148 13.12 36.14 18.95
C GLU A 148 12.90 34.66 18.60
N ILE A 149 12.06 33.95 19.35
CA ILE A 149 11.76 32.53 19.13
C ILE A 149 10.60 32.28 18.14
N GLY A 150 9.83 33.30 17.78
CA GLY A 150 8.71 33.19 16.83
C GLY A 150 7.51 32.38 17.34
N ARG A 151 6.97 31.50 16.47
CA ARG A 151 5.79 30.65 16.74
C ARG A 151 6.21 29.36 17.43
N TYR A 152 5.50 28.99 18.50
CA TYR A 152 5.72 27.72 19.19
C TYR A 152 4.40 27.10 19.67
N MET A 153 4.46 25.86 20.15
CA MET A 153 3.31 25.13 20.67
C MET A 153 3.39 25.05 22.20
N GLY A 154 2.35 25.53 22.89
CA GLY A 154 2.20 25.48 24.34
C GLY A 154 1.16 24.43 24.77
N ALA A 155 1.30 23.89 25.97
CA ALA A 155 0.31 22.98 26.56
C ALA A 155 -0.76 23.78 27.33
N LYS A 156 -2.05 23.54 27.05
CA LYS A 156 -3.19 24.16 27.74
C LYS A 156 -3.44 23.58 29.14
N ARG A 157 -2.97 22.36 29.36
CA ARG A 157 -3.16 21.61 30.61
C ARG A 157 -2.00 20.67 30.85
N LEU A 158 -1.96 20.08 32.04
CA LEU A 158 -1.06 18.98 32.34
C LEU A 158 -1.36 17.79 31.41
N ILE A 159 -0.30 17.29 30.76
CA ILE A 159 -0.33 16.09 29.89
C ILE A 159 0.18 14.92 30.74
N LYS A 160 -0.59 13.83 30.81
CA LYS A 160 -0.17 12.66 31.59
C LYS A 160 0.93 11.89 30.87
N GLN A 161 1.71 11.11 31.62
CA GLN A 161 2.67 10.19 31.03
C GLN A 161 1.97 9.23 30.05
N ASN A 162 2.58 8.99 28.88
CA ASN A 162 2.07 8.16 27.79
C ASN A 162 0.79 8.68 27.09
N GLU A 163 0.37 9.91 27.37
CA GLU A 163 -0.71 10.55 26.62
C GLU A 163 -0.21 11.02 25.25
N LEU A 164 -0.94 10.67 24.17
CA LEU A 164 -0.64 11.17 22.83
C LEU A 164 -0.81 12.69 22.81
N ILE A 165 0.27 13.40 22.51
CA ILE A 165 0.25 14.86 22.38
C ILE A 165 -0.47 15.21 21.07
N PHE A 166 0.10 14.88 19.92
CA PHE A 166 -0.57 15.01 18.63
C PHE A 166 -0.07 13.96 17.64
N SER A 167 -0.82 13.78 16.56
CA SER A 167 -0.41 13.00 15.39
C SER A 167 -0.66 13.84 14.15
N GLU A 168 0.31 13.88 13.24
CA GLU A 168 0.20 14.59 11.97
C GLU A 168 0.56 13.65 10.83
N ARG A 169 -0.16 13.77 9.71
CA ARG A 169 0.19 13.09 8.48
C ARG A 169 1.29 13.87 7.79
N ALA A 170 2.38 13.20 7.41
CA ALA A 170 3.42 13.81 6.60
C ALA A 170 2.83 14.37 5.29
N THR A 171 3.10 15.64 4.99
CA THR A 171 2.67 16.30 3.75
C THR A 171 3.28 15.66 2.52
N ALA A 172 4.52 15.20 2.63
CA ALA A 172 5.22 14.50 1.58
C ALA A 172 6.24 13.54 2.20
N LEU A 173 6.53 12.45 1.49
CA LEU A 173 7.51 11.45 1.87
C LEU A 173 8.43 11.16 0.67
N ALA A 174 9.73 11.17 0.90
CA ALA A 174 10.74 10.77 -0.07
C ALA A 174 11.71 9.77 0.60
N PRO A 175 11.67 8.48 0.24
CA PRO A 175 12.63 7.51 0.75
C PRO A 175 14.05 7.88 0.34
N ILE A 176 14.99 7.77 1.28
CA ILE A 176 16.43 7.99 1.04
C ILE A 176 17.16 6.65 1.18
N GLY A 177 18.10 6.39 0.29
CA GLY A 177 18.94 5.20 0.31
C GLY A 177 18.49 4.10 -0.64
N SER A 178 19.43 3.24 -1.02
CA SER A 178 19.27 2.19 -2.02
C SER A 178 18.98 0.80 -1.43
N ALA A 179 19.00 0.65 -0.10
CA ALA A 179 19.20 -0.65 0.55
C ALA A 179 17.99 -1.21 1.31
N ILE A 180 16.89 -0.46 1.46
CA ILE A 180 15.76 -0.91 2.29
C ILE A 180 14.51 -0.98 1.42
N GLN A 181 13.80 -2.11 1.52
CA GLN A 181 12.47 -2.37 0.96
C GLN A 181 11.40 -1.48 1.64
N LEU A 182 11.68 -0.18 1.72
CA LEU A 182 10.80 0.83 2.26
C LEU A 182 9.75 1.14 1.21
N ASN A 183 8.49 0.99 1.60
CA ASN A 183 7.37 1.37 0.75
C ASN A 183 7.42 2.88 0.45
N ASN A 184 7.38 3.24 -0.83
CA ASN A 184 7.47 4.63 -1.28
C ASN A 184 6.22 5.48 -0.97
N HIS A 185 5.13 4.85 -0.56
CA HIS A 185 3.89 5.50 -0.16
C HIS A 185 3.76 5.64 1.36
N CYS A 186 3.95 4.55 2.12
CA CYS A 186 3.61 4.52 3.54
C CYS A 186 4.82 4.36 4.48
N ALA A 187 6.05 4.38 3.96
CA ALA A 187 7.30 4.18 4.70
C ALA A 187 7.41 2.86 5.49
N LYS A 188 6.48 1.90 5.32
CA LYS A 188 6.57 0.60 5.97
C LYS A 188 7.58 -0.28 5.23
N THR A 189 8.42 -0.96 5.99
CA THR A 189 9.25 -2.06 5.47
C THR A 189 8.39 -3.30 5.27
N SER A 190 8.56 -3.99 4.15
CA SER A 190 7.88 -5.25 3.88
C SER A 190 8.87 -6.30 3.41
N PHE A 191 8.81 -7.50 3.97
CA PHE A 191 9.57 -8.66 3.48
C PHE A 191 8.91 -9.33 2.26
N ILE A 192 7.72 -8.86 1.87
CA ILE A 192 6.96 -9.28 0.68
C ILE A 192 6.68 -8.03 -0.15
N PRO A 193 7.70 -7.41 -0.76
CA PRO A 193 7.50 -6.23 -1.57
C PRO A 193 6.81 -6.59 -2.90
N ILE A 194 5.97 -5.67 -3.36
CA ILE A 194 5.47 -5.59 -4.73
C ILE A 194 6.31 -4.54 -5.47
N PRO A 195 7.26 -4.95 -6.33
CA PRO A 195 8.12 -4.03 -7.05
C PRO A 195 7.40 -3.36 -8.23
N CYS A 196 7.78 -2.12 -8.51
CA CYS A 196 7.47 -1.50 -9.80
C CYS A 196 8.25 -2.21 -10.91
N GLN A 197 7.54 -2.57 -11.97
CA GLN A 197 8.09 -3.32 -13.11
C GLN A 197 8.88 -2.43 -14.09
N HIS A 198 8.76 -1.10 -13.99
CA HIS A 198 9.32 -0.16 -14.96
C HIS A 198 10.60 0.54 -14.50
N CYS A 199 10.84 0.64 -13.19
CA CYS A 199 12.00 1.35 -12.63
C CYS A 199 13.12 0.42 -12.15
N ARG A 200 13.23 -0.79 -12.72
CA ARG A 200 14.23 -1.83 -12.33
C ARG A 200 14.20 -2.11 -10.82
N VAL A 201 12.99 -2.30 -10.28
CA VAL A 201 12.75 -2.73 -8.89
C VAL A 201 13.25 -1.73 -7.82
N ARG A 202 13.48 -0.47 -8.19
CA ARG A 202 13.93 0.56 -7.24
C ARG A 202 12.83 1.07 -6.33
N VAL A 203 11.60 1.01 -6.80
CA VAL A 203 10.41 1.36 -6.03
C VAL A 203 9.64 0.09 -5.72
N VAL A 204 9.31 -0.08 -4.44
CA VAL A 204 8.54 -1.21 -3.93
C VAL A 204 7.39 -0.72 -3.08
N TYR A 205 6.37 -1.58 -2.96
CA TYR A 205 5.17 -1.35 -2.17
C TYR A 205 4.89 -2.53 -1.25
N CYS A 206 4.25 -2.29 -0.12
CA CYS A 206 3.84 -3.33 0.82
C CYS A 206 2.49 -3.96 0.48
N SER A 207 1.73 -3.36 -0.45
CA SER A 207 0.42 -3.84 -0.91
C SER A 207 0.03 -3.18 -2.23
N LEU A 208 -0.93 -3.79 -2.93
CA LEU A 208 -1.52 -3.21 -4.14
C LEU A 208 -2.24 -1.88 -3.85
N ALA A 209 -2.80 -1.71 -2.66
CA ALA A 209 -3.40 -0.44 -2.24
C ALA A 209 -2.36 0.69 -2.22
N CYS A 210 -1.17 0.45 -1.65
CA CYS A 210 -0.09 1.44 -1.67
C CYS A 210 0.43 1.71 -3.09
N LEU A 211 0.56 0.66 -3.91
CA LEU A 211 0.94 0.83 -5.32
C LEU A 211 -0.05 1.72 -6.06
N LYS A 212 -1.35 1.46 -5.93
CA LYS A 212 -2.42 2.22 -6.57
C LYS A 212 -2.48 3.67 -6.07
N ALA A 213 -2.42 3.88 -4.75
CA ALA A 213 -2.42 5.23 -4.16
C ALA A 213 -1.24 6.08 -4.63
N HIS A 214 -0.08 5.45 -4.84
CA HIS A 214 1.13 6.13 -5.25
C HIS A 214 1.31 6.24 -6.78
N LYS A 215 0.47 5.58 -7.57
CA LYS A 215 0.63 5.41 -9.02
C LYS A 215 0.82 6.74 -9.75
N ASN A 216 0.01 7.75 -9.43
CA ASN A 216 0.04 9.04 -10.11
C ASN A 216 1.32 9.83 -9.82
N ILE A 217 1.82 9.78 -8.58
CA ILE A 217 3.07 10.44 -8.24
C ILE A 217 4.24 9.68 -8.85
N HIS A 218 4.28 8.35 -8.69
CA HIS A 218 5.33 7.53 -9.23
C HIS A 218 5.46 7.62 -10.76
N LEU A 219 4.35 7.83 -11.48
CA LEU A 219 4.37 8.04 -12.93
C LEU A 219 5.36 9.14 -13.35
N HIS A 220 5.44 10.23 -12.60
CA HIS A 220 6.34 11.35 -12.87
C HIS A 220 7.79 11.11 -12.41
N GLU A 221 8.01 10.09 -11.59
CA GLU A 221 9.30 9.79 -10.97
C GLU A 221 9.94 8.51 -11.52
N CYS A 222 9.17 7.64 -12.15
CA CYS A 222 9.56 6.27 -12.49
C CYS A 222 10.85 6.22 -13.32
N SER A 223 10.95 7.05 -14.36
CA SER A 223 12.15 7.15 -15.20
C SER A 223 13.35 7.71 -14.41
N ALA A 224 13.12 8.68 -13.52
CA ALA A 224 14.17 9.24 -12.67
C ALA A 224 14.71 8.20 -11.68
N TYR A 225 13.84 7.34 -11.12
CA TYR A 225 14.27 6.16 -10.38
C TYR A 225 15.09 5.22 -11.28
N GLN A 226 14.58 4.86 -12.45
CA GLN A 226 15.26 3.96 -13.39
C GLN A 226 16.72 4.41 -13.66
N MET A 227 16.91 5.73 -13.82
CA MET A 227 18.19 6.40 -14.07
C MET A 227 19.03 6.71 -12.81
N GLN A 228 18.54 6.37 -11.61
CA GLN A 228 19.21 6.68 -10.33
C GLN A 228 19.40 8.18 -10.05
N LEU A 229 18.55 9.02 -10.61
CA LEU A 229 18.66 10.47 -10.44
C LEU A 229 18.49 10.86 -8.96
N PHE A 230 17.52 10.25 -8.27
CA PHE A 230 17.24 10.57 -6.86
C PHE A 230 18.31 10.12 -5.88
N ALA A 231 19.21 9.21 -6.27
CA ALA A 231 20.38 8.88 -5.46
C ALA A 231 21.34 10.07 -5.32
N HIS A 232 21.28 11.03 -6.25
CA HIS A 232 22.14 12.22 -6.29
C HIS A 232 21.40 13.51 -5.94
N ALA A 233 20.07 13.52 -6.02
CA ALA A 233 19.25 14.72 -5.83
C ALA A 233 19.09 15.16 -4.36
N GLY A 234 19.32 14.27 -3.40
CA GLY A 234 19.19 14.57 -1.98
C GLY A 234 17.82 15.16 -1.62
N ILE A 235 17.81 16.29 -0.92
CA ILE A 235 16.57 16.96 -0.46
C ILE A 235 15.67 17.45 -1.61
N ALA A 236 16.20 17.62 -2.83
CA ALA A 236 15.41 18.06 -3.97
C ALA A 236 14.32 17.06 -4.37
N HIS A 237 14.51 15.76 -4.09
CA HIS A 237 13.47 14.75 -4.30
C HIS A 237 12.24 15.01 -3.41
N LEU A 238 12.46 15.45 -2.16
CA LEU A 238 11.35 15.82 -1.27
C LEU A 238 10.58 17.06 -1.78
N VAL A 239 11.29 18.04 -2.35
CA VAL A 239 10.65 19.22 -2.97
C VAL A 239 9.74 18.79 -4.13
N LEU A 240 10.20 17.90 -4.99
CA LEU A 240 9.37 17.34 -6.07
C LEU A 240 8.14 16.64 -5.50
N ARG A 241 8.29 15.85 -4.43
CA ARG A 241 7.16 15.17 -3.77
C ARG A 241 6.11 16.13 -3.22
N ILE A 242 6.52 17.23 -2.60
CA ILE A 242 5.61 18.27 -2.12
C ILE A 242 4.79 18.84 -3.28
N ILE A 243 5.42 19.04 -4.44
CA ILE A 243 4.74 19.54 -5.65
C ILE A 243 3.77 18.49 -6.20
N LEU A 244 4.15 17.21 -6.25
CA LEU A 244 3.32 16.16 -6.85
C LEU A 244 2.20 15.65 -5.92
N ASP A 245 2.40 15.62 -4.61
CA ASP A 245 1.44 15.12 -3.63
C ASP A 245 0.41 16.20 -3.27
N ASN A 246 -0.54 16.43 -4.18
CA ASN A 246 -1.58 17.46 -4.12
C ASN A 246 -1.09 18.92 -4.08
N GLY A 247 0.20 19.19 -3.90
CA GLY A 247 0.73 20.55 -3.78
C GLY A 247 0.50 21.39 -5.03
N LEU A 248 0.84 20.91 -6.23
CA LEU A 248 0.82 21.74 -7.43
C LEU A 248 -0.60 22.17 -7.82
N LEU A 249 -1.58 21.26 -7.83
CA LEU A 249 -2.94 21.63 -8.23
C LEU A 249 -3.60 22.54 -7.19
N THR A 250 -3.42 22.25 -5.90
CA THR A 250 -3.92 23.11 -4.83
C THR A 250 -3.26 24.49 -4.85
N ILE A 251 -1.94 24.56 -5.04
CA ILE A 251 -1.21 25.82 -5.18
C ILE A 251 -1.68 26.56 -6.44
N LEU A 252 -1.77 25.90 -7.60
CA LEU A 252 -2.19 26.55 -8.84
C LEU A 252 -3.62 27.09 -8.76
N ASP A 253 -4.56 26.37 -8.14
CA ASP A 253 -5.92 26.85 -7.92
C ASP A 253 -5.96 28.01 -6.93
N LEU A 254 -5.20 27.95 -5.82
CA LEU A 254 -5.05 29.06 -4.85
C LEU A 254 -4.48 30.33 -5.51
N LEU A 255 -3.56 30.15 -6.45
CA LEU A 255 -2.85 31.25 -7.12
C LEU A 255 -3.55 31.75 -8.39
N ARG A 256 -4.52 31.00 -8.95
CA ARG A 256 -5.15 31.27 -10.26
C ARG A 256 -5.68 32.70 -10.42
N ASN A 257 -6.16 33.31 -9.34
CA ASN A 257 -6.76 34.65 -9.34
C ASN A 257 -5.91 35.73 -8.66
N LYS A 258 -4.67 35.41 -8.27
CA LYS A 258 -3.80 36.33 -7.50
C LYS A 258 -2.86 37.06 -8.46
N GLN A 259 -3.01 38.38 -8.57
CA GLN A 259 -2.24 39.19 -9.53
C GLN A 259 -1.05 39.95 -8.94
N THR A 260 -0.83 39.88 -7.62
CA THR A 260 0.28 40.58 -6.96
C THR A 260 1.08 39.63 -6.07
N THR A 261 2.39 39.87 -5.95
CA THR A 261 3.29 39.10 -5.08
C THR A 261 2.80 39.11 -3.63
N LYS A 262 2.23 40.24 -3.17
CA LYS A 262 1.65 40.35 -1.82
C LYS A 262 0.42 39.46 -1.66
N ALA A 263 -0.51 39.45 -2.61
CA ALA A 263 -1.69 38.58 -2.55
C ALA A 263 -1.33 37.09 -2.62
N ILE A 264 -0.32 36.74 -3.43
CA ILE A 264 0.25 35.39 -3.50
C ILE A 264 0.84 34.99 -2.14
N TRP A 265 1.74 35.81 -1.59
CA TRP A 265 2.40 35.55 -0.31
C TRP A 265 1.39 35.41 0.83
N THR A 266 0.43 36.33 0.91
CA THR A 266 -0.64 36.30 1.90
C THR A 266 -1.47 35.02 1.76
N SER A 267 -1.90 34.60 0.57
CA SER A 267 -2.69 33.36 0.42
C SER A 267 -1.90 32.07 0.65
N LEU A 268 -0.57 32.06 0.47
CA LEU A 268 0.29 30.92 0.82
C LEU A 268 0.58 30.83 2.33
N THR A 269 0.37 31.92 3.08
CA THR A 269 0.75 32.02 4.51
C THR A 269 -0.43 32.31 5.44
N GLU A 270 -1.59 32.70 4.91
CA GLU A 270 -2.84 32.86 5.64
C GLU A 270 -3.31 31.50 6.16
N GLY A 271 -3.50 31.42 7.48
CA GLY A 271 -3.94 30.19 8.12
C GLY A 271 -2.88 29.10 8.04
N GLY A 272 -1.67 29.34 8.56
CA GLY A 272 -0.53 28.40 8.60
C GLY A 272 -0.80 26.98 9.15
N ASP A 273 -2.05 26.64 9.44
CA ASP A 273 -2.61 25.30 9.38
C ASP A 273 -3.32 25.08 8.03
N ALA A 274 -2.64 24.52 7.03
CA ALA A 274 -3.20 24.13 5.72
C ALA A 274 -4.36 23.09 5.79
N TRP A 275 -4.87 22.82 6.98
CA TRP A 275 -5.81 21.74 7.30
C TRP A 275 -7.18 22.22 7.81
N MET A 276 -7.38 23.53 8.01
CA MET A 276 -8.71 24.05 8.40
C MET A 276 -9.74 24.00 7.26
N SER A 277 -9.31 23.77 6.02
CA SER A 277 -10.15 23.89 4.82
C SER A 277 -10.51 22.56 4.13
N LEU A 278 -10.15 21.42 4.72
CA LEU A 278 -10.40 20.07 4.16
C LEU A 278 -11.30 19.20 5.07
N LEU A 279 -12.21 19.85 5.80
CA LEU A 279 -13.40 19.23 6.39
C LEU A 279 -14.59 19.41 5.44
#